data_AF-A0A816ZDI2-F1
#
_entry.id   AF-A0A816ZDI2-F1
#
_cell.length_a   1.000
_cell.length_b   1.000
_cell.length_c   1.000
_cell.angle_alpha   90.00
_cell.angle_beta   90.00
_cell.angle_gamma   90.00
#
_symmetry.space_group_name_H-M   'P 1'
#
loop_
_entity.id
_entity.type
_entity.pdbx_description
1 polymer ?
#
loop_
_entity_poly.entity_id
_entity_poly.type
_entity_poly.pdbx_seq_one_letter_code
_entity_poly.pdbx_strand_id
1 'polypeptide(L)'
;MFETLLTLLGKASITNSYYDQIKAICQQIETLEWLLTPIQFTPVAHFDSEIHKVAADGNCLYNSIMCLSGSTALTPSELRVRTLNELVKNEIFYNNRFMHIIGPLNEAMKNVARNFAFSELYKIAALSNVLKCNIRSIYPTIDYRPHLNIMNSTFEHAQYSIVSKAICLFWTHTESEIEARRSNAGNWSPNHFVPLLLPSGNSQSQNHLAQPKISGSGSTPTKATTKNNSLTQVRIPQFNQEDDETRSFQVPSTVIMTTNEIITPRTKRRLQLAETCASVESTIVEQKRIQARERMAAKRAAATLEEAERQRTLARERRAARRAAAIPEEAERQRILARERRAAATPDEAERQRMLARERSAARRAALTQEKAEQQRTLARDRSAARRALLTSEEVEQQRSIDREIHAARRGALTPKEVEQQRTLAVDRSMAKRATATPIEAEEQRVLSRERTATRRAARVSEEAKQQQTVAYKTTR
;
A
#
# COMPACT_ATOMS: atom_id res chain seq x y z
N MET A 1 9.25 15.55 -22.56
CA MET A 1 8.59 16.67 -21.85
C MET A 1 7.61 16.17 -20.78
N PHE A 2 6.57 15.40 -21.13
CA PHE A 2 5.60 14.88 -20.14
C PHE A 2 6.22 14.08 -18.99
N GLU A 3 7.16 13.18 -19.29
CA GLU A 3 7.89 12.44 -18.25
C GLU A 3 8.67 13.36 -17.32
N THR A 4 9.28 14.43 -17.88
CA THR A 4 9.99 15.44 -17.09
C THR A 4 9.03 16.16 -16.14
N LEU A 5 7.85 16.53 -16.64
CA LEU A 5 6.83 17.22 -15.85
C LEU A 5 6.25 16.31 -14.75
N LEU A 6 5.98 15.04 -15.07
CA LEU A 6 5.58 14.04 -14.08
C LEU A 6 6.70 13.73 -13.09
N THR A 7 7.96 13.79 -13.50
CA THR A 7 9.11 13.63 -12.61
C THR A 7 9.23 14.81 -11.64
N LEU A 8 9.00 16.04 -12.12
CA LEU A 8 8.92 17.23 -11.27
C LEU A 8 7.77 17.10 -10.27
N LEU A 9 6.59 16.66 -10.73
CA LEU A 9 5.45 16.36 -9.87
C LEU A 9 5.72 15.20 -8.91
N GLY A 10 6.52 14.20 -9.27
CA GLY A 10 6.88 13.10 -8.37
C GLY A 10 7.82 13.53 -7.23
N LYS A 11 8.73 14.46 -7.51
CA LYS A 11 9.73 14.96 -6.54
C LYS A 11 9.13 15.88 -5.48
N ALA A 12 8.04 16.57 -5.79
CA ALA A 12 7.36 17.51 -4.89
C ALA A 12 6.68 16.86 -3.66
N SER A 13 6.60 15.52 -3.59
CA SER A 13 5.72 14.69 -2.74
C SER A 13 5.86 14.77 -1.19
N ILE A 14 6.58 15.73 -0.59
CA ILE A 14 6.94 15.66 0.85
C ILE A 14 6.28 16.75 1.74
N THR A 15 5.61 17.77 1.19
CA THR A 15 5.05 18.86 2.01
C THR A 15 3.57 19.15 1.72
N ASN A 16 2.85 19.78 2.67
CA ASN A 16 1.46 20.25 2.48
C ASN A 16 1.29 21.21 1.28
N SER A 17 2.40 21.75 0.77
CA SER A 17 2.48 22.54 -0.48
C SER A 17 2.29 21.72 -1.76
N TYR A 18 2.23 20.39 -1.69
CA TYR A 18 2.18 19.53 -2.88
C TYR A 18 0.98 19.81 -3.80
N TYR A 19 -0.19 20.10 -3.22
CA TYR A 19 -1.38 20.42 -3.98
C TYR A 19 -1.25 21.75 -4.72
N ASP A 20 -0.72 22.76 -4.03
CA ASP A 20 -0.47 24.08 -4.63
C ASP A 20 0.59 24.00 -5.72
N GLN A 21 1.58 23.12 -5.58
CA GLN A 21 2.57 22.85 -6.63
C GLN A 21 1.94 22.17 -7.85
N ILE A 22 1.02 21.21 -7.67
CA ILE A 22 0.25 20.64 -8.77
C ILE A 22 -0.52 21.74 -9.50
N LYS A 23 -1.19 22.64 -8.77
CA LYS A 23 -1.95 23.75 -9.35
C LYS A 23 -1.05 24.71 -10.12
N ALA A 24 0.06 25.12 -9.52
CA ALA A 24 1.02 26.02 -10.16
C ALA A 24 1.60 25.41 -11.45
N ILE A 25 1.92 24.12 -11.43
CA ILE A 25 2.40 23.39 -12.62
C ILE A 25 1.28 23.30 -13.67
N CYS A 26 0.03 23.01 -13.29
CA CYS A 26 -1.08 22.99 -14.24
C CYS A 26 -1.32 24.37 -14.87
N GLN A 27 -1.18 25.45 -14.09
CA GLN A 27 -1.26 26.82 -14.62
C GLN A 27 -0.12 27.13 -15.60
N GLN A 28 1.09 26.62 -15.37
CA GLN A 28 2.20 26.72 -16.33
C GLN A 28 1.96 25.88 -17.59
N ILE A 29 1.31 24.71 -17.46
CA ILE A 29 0.96 23.85 -18.59
C ILE A 29 -0.06 24.53 -19.51
N GLU A 30 -0.95 25.36 -18.97
CA GLU A 30 -1.94 26.09 -19.77
C GLU A 30 -1.31 27.07 -20.77
N THR A 31 -0.10 27.57 -20.50
CA THR A 31 0.61 28.45 -21.45
C THR A 31 1.22 27.68 -22.61
N LEU A 32 1.25 26.35 -22.54
CA LEU A 32 1.74 25.49 -23.61
C LEU A 32 0.61 25.22 -24.61
N GLU A 33 0.57 25.97 -25.70
CA GLU A 33 -0.47 25.90 -26.75
C GLU A 33 -0.77 24.47 -27.24
N TRP A 34 0.25 23.60 -27.29
CA TRP A 34 0.11 22.22 -27.75
C TRP A 34 -0.64 21.29 -26.77
N LEU A 35 -0.82 21.68 -25.51
CA LEU A 35 -1.71 20.96 -24.57
C LEU A 35 -3.16 21.40 -24.71
N LEU A 36 -3.39 22.56 -25.34
CA LEU A 36 -4.71 23.10 -25.62
C LEU A 36 -5.30 22.53 -26.92
N THR A 37 -4.48 21.94 -27.80
CA THR A 37 -5.01 21.25 -28.98
C THR A 37 -5.91 20.10 -28.54
N PRO A 38 -7.20 20.11 -28.95
CA PRO A 38 -8.12 19.03 -28.64
C PRO A 38 -7.57 17.70 -29.14
N ILE A 39 -7.66 16.65 -28.32
CA ILE A 39 -7.38 15.30 -28.80
C ILE A 39 -8.47 14.97 -29.82
N GLN A 40 -8.10 14.79 -31.08
CA GLN A 40 -8.98 14.18 -32.07
C GLN A 40 -9.08 12.69 -31.77
N PHE A 41 -9.95 12.33 -30.83
CA PHE A 41 -10.20 10.95 -30.49
C PHE A 41 -11.28 10.39 -31.42
N THR A 42 -10.87 9.55 -32.36
CA THR A 42 -11.78 8.76 -33.19
C THR A 42 -11.77 7.35 -32.63
N PRO A 43 -12.83 6.89 -31.95
CA PRO A 43 -12.90 5.52 -31.48
C PRO A 43 -12.76 4.58 -32.68
N VAL A 44 -11.83 3.62 -32.61
CA VAL A 44 -11.71 2.63 -33.69
C VAL A 44 -12.98 1.78 -33.72
N ALA A 45 -13.69 1.82 -34.84
CA ALA A 45 -15.02 1.22 -34.99
C ALA A 45 -14.98 -0.29 -35.33
N HIS A 46 -13.80 -0.83 -35.65
CA HIS A 46 -13.65 -2.15 -36.25
C HIS A 46 -12.52 -2.94 -35.61
N PHE A 47 -12.89 -3.95 -34.84
CA PHE A 47 -12.02 -5.04 -34.42
C PHE A 47 -12.88 -6.28 -34.12
N ASP A 48 -12.31 -7.46 -34.31
CA ASP A 48 -12.89 -8.72 -33.83
C ASP A 48 -13.13 -8.63 -32.33
N SER A 49 -14.21 -9.26 -31.84
CA SER A 49 -14.73 -9.13 -30.47
C SER A 49 -13.86 -9.79 -29.39
N GLU A 50 -12.55 -9.68 -29.51
CA GLU A 50 -11.58 -10.18 -28.54
C GLU A 50 -11.27 -9.11 -27.48
N ILE A 51 -11.13 -9.56 -26.23
CA ILE A 51 -10.63 -8.71 -25.16
C ILE A 51 -9.14 -8.48 -25.43
N HIS A 52 -8.77 -7.26 -25.81
CA HIS A 52 -7.37 -6.93 -26.05
C HIS A 52 -6.61 -6.89 -24.73
N LYS A 53 -5.48 -7.62 -24.70
CA LYS A 53 -4.59 -7.65 -23.54
C LYS A 53 -3.83 -6.34 -23.46
N VAL A 54 -4.06 -5.62 -22.36
CA VAL A 54 -3.33 -4.41 -22.00
C VAL A 54 -2.30 -4.76 -20.93
N ALA A 55 -1.18 -4.03 -20.88
CA ALA A 55 -0.19 -4.21 -19.83
C ALA A 55 -0.84 -4.08 -18.44
N ALA A 56 -0.63 -5.11 -17.62
CA ALA A 56 -1.18 -5.27 -16.27
C ALA A 56 -0.44 -4.40 -15.23
N ASP A 57 -0.28 -3.12 -15.53
CA ASP A 57 0.39 -2.14 -14.68
C ASP A 57 -0.58 -1.03 -14.21
N GLY A 58 -0.08 -0.09 -13.41
CA GLY A 58 -0.89 1.04 -12.94
C GLY A 58 -1.32 2.02 -14.04
N ASN A 59 -0.84 1.86 -15.27
CA ASN A 59 -1.21 2.66 -16.43
C ASN A 59 -2.24 1.99 -17.33
N CYS A 60 -2.77 0.82 -16.94
CA CYS A 60 -3.73 0.06 -17.73
C CYS A 60 -4.95 0.85 -18.21
N LEU A 61 -5.45 1.84 -17.44
CA LEU A 61 -6.52 2.75 -17.93
C LEU A 61 -6.08 3.50 -19.19
N TYR A 62 -4.93 4.20 -19.13
CA TYR A 62 -4.43 5.00 -20.25
C TYR A 62 -4.03 4.12 -21.43
N ASN A 63 -3.41 2.97 -21.16
CA ASN A 63 -3.06 2.01 -22.19
C ASN A 63 -4.30 1.45 -22.91
N SER A 64 -5.40 1.20 -22.17
CA SER A 64 -6.68 0.78 -22.76
C SER A 64 -7.25 1.84 -23.70
N ILE A 65 -7.15 3.11 -23.31
CA ILE A 65 -7.65 4.25 -24.09
C ILE A 65 -6.81 4.46 -25.35
N MET A 66 -5.49 4.30 -25.25
CA MET A 66 -4.61 4.33 -26.41
C MET A 66 -4.91 3.20 -27.38
N CYS A 67 -5.19 1.99 -26.88
CA CYS A 67 -5.60 0.87 -27.72
C CYS A 67 -6.89 1.20 -28.50
N LEU A 68 -7.85 1.90 -27.86
CA LEU A 68 -9.11 2.32 -28.48
C LEU A 68 -8.98 3.52 -29.44
N SER A 69 -7.94 4.34 -29.32
CA SER A 69 -7.76 5.52 -30.17
C SER A 69 -7.17 5.18 -31.54
N GLY A 70 -6.49 4.04 -31.66
CA GLY A 70 -5.70 3.69 -32.85
C GLY A 70 -4.50 4.62 -33.11
N SER A 71 -4.29 5.63 -32.26
CA SER A 71 -3.22 6.62 -32.41
C SER A 71 -1.98 6.18 -31.66
N THR A 72 -0.88 6.01 -32.41
CA THR A 72 0.44 5.75 -31.84
C THR A 72 1.11 6.99 -31.24
N ALA A 73 0.55 8.18 -31.49
CA ALA A 73 1.11 9.44 -31.02
C ALA A 73 0.75 9.76 -29.56
N LEU A 74 -0.39 9.27 -29.07
CA LEU A 74 -0.81 9.48 -27.68
C LEU A 74 0.04 8.61 -26.76
N THR A 75 0.55 9.20 -25.67
CA THR A 75 1.28 8.46 -24.64
C THR A 75 0.48 8.38 -23.33
N PRO A 76 0.71 7.38 -22.46
CA PRO A 76 0.03 7.32 -21.17
C PRO A 76 0.29 8.56 -20.31
N SER A 77 1.50 9.11 -20.43
CA SER A 77 1.94 10.30 -19.70
C SER A 77 1.29 11.58 -20.20
N GLU A 78 1.03 11.69 -21.50
CA GLU A 78 0.21 12.76 -22.05
C GLU A 78 -1.22 12.72 -21.49
N LEU A 79 -1.89 11.58 -21.61
CA LEU A 79 -3.26 11.42 -21.12
C LEU A 79 -3.35 11.70 -19.62
N ARG A 80 -2.37 11.26 -18.83
CA ARG A 80 -2.27 11.55 -17.40
C ARG A 80 -2.19 13.03 -17.10
N VAL A 81 -1.30 13.77 -17.79
CA VAL A 81 -1.13 15.21 -17.59
C VAL A 81 -2.40 15.97 -17.99
N ARG A 82 -3.03 15.60 -19.12
CA ARG A 82 -4.31 16.20 -19.52
C ARG A 82 -5.43 15.90 -18.53
N THR A 83 -5.49 14.67 -18.00
CA THR A 83 -6.45 14.28 -16.94
C THR A 83 -6.24 15.11 -15.68
N LEU A 84 -4.98 15.30 -15.25
CA LEU A 84 -4.66 16.09 -14.08
C LEU A 84 -5.07 17.56 -14.27
N ASN A 85 -4.77 18.13 -15.42
CA ASN A 85 -5.14 19.51 -15.76
C ASN A 85 -6.68 19.68 -15.74
N GLU A 86 -7.42 18.74 -16.31
CA GLU A 86 -8.88 18.72 -16.29
C GLU A 86 -9.45 18.69 -14.85
N LEU A 87 -8.88 17.86 -13.97
CA LEU A 87 -9.29 17.80 -12.56
C LEU A 87 -9.03 19.13 -11.82
N VAL A 88 -7.89 19.78 -12.09
CA VAL A 88 -7.53 21.07 -11.49
C VAL A 88 -8.46 22.18 -11.96
N LYS A 89 -8.71 22.28 -13.26
CA LYS A 89 -9.57 23.31 -13.85
C LYS A 89 -11.01 23.22 -13.36
N ASN A 90 -11.53 22.00 -13.25
CA ASN A 90 -12.93 21.76 -12.93
C ASN A 90 -13.11 21.20 -11.51
N GLU A 91 -12.28 21.64 -10.55
CA GLU A 91 -12.23 21.15 -9.18
C GLU A 91 -13.61 21.13 -8.50
N ILE A 92 -14.35 22.24 -8.61
CA ILE A 92 -15.68 22.40 -7.99
C ILE A 92 -16.66 21.36 -8.51
N PHE A 93 -16.65 21.12 -9.83
CA PHE A 93 -17.53 20.14 -10.47
C PHE A 93 -17.26 18.73 -9.94
N TYR A 94 -15.99 18.30 -9.94
CA TYR A 94 -15.62 16.96 -9.48
C TYR A 94 -15.86 16.76 -7.98
N ASN A 95 -15.54 17.76 -7.16
CA ASN A 95 -15.83 17.69 -5.71
C ASN A 95 -17.32 17.55 -5.45
N ASN A 96 -18.16 18.40 -6.05
CA ASN A 96 -19.61 18.34 -5.83
C ASN A 96 -20.19 17.00 -6.27
N ARG A 97 -19.71 16.44 -7.38
CA ARG A 97 -20.27 15.22 -7.95
C ARG A 97 -19.78 13.92 -7.28
N PHE A 98 -18.52 13.85 -6.86
CA PHE A 98 -17.88 12.58 -6.50
C PHE A 98 -17.27 12.53 -5.10
N MET A 99 -17.07 13.67 -4.43
CA MET A 99 -16.36 13.73 -3.13
C MET A 99 -17.01 12.87 -2.06
N HIS A 100 -18.34 12.89 -2.00
CA HIS A 100 -19.12 12.11 -1.03
C HIS A 100 -19.09 10.60 -1.29
N ILE A 101 -18.61 10.16 -2.47
CA ILE A 101 -18.63 8.76 -2.89
C ILE A 101 -17.23 8.14 -2.81
N ILE A 102 -16.21 8.85 -3.30
CA ILE A 102 -14.85 8.31 -3.46
C ILE A 102 -13.86 8.95 -2.49
N GLY A 103 -14.22 10.08 -1.89
CA GLY A 103 -13.36 10.83 -1.00
C GLY A 103 -12.76 12.07 -1.66
N PRO A 104 -11.76 12.69 -1.00
CA PRO A 104 -11.34 14.04 -1.31
C PRO A 104 -10.53 14.09 -2.62
N LEU A 105 -10.87 15.07 -3.47
CA LEU A 105 -10.29 15.21 -4.81
C LEU A 105 -8.79 15.50 -4.79
N ASN A 106 -8.29 16.20 -3.77
CA ASN A 106 -6.87 16.50 -3.63
C ASN A 106 -6.01 15.23 -3.62
N GLU A 107 -6.38 14.20 -2.84
CA GLU A 107 -5.68 12.91 -2.80
C GLU A 107 -5.77 12.18 -4.16
N ALA A 108 -6.92 12.26 -4.83
CA ALA A 108 -7.06 11.72 -6.18
C ALA A 108 -6.10 12.41 -7.17
N MET A 109 -5.94 13.74 -7.12
CA MET A 109 -4.99 14.47 -7.95
C MET A 109 -3.53 14.06 -7.68
N LYS A 110 -3.16 13.85 -6.41
CA LYS A 110 -1.83 13.33 -6.06
C LYS A 110 -1.59 11.95 -6.66
N ASN A 111 -2.61 11.09 -6.61
CA ASN A 111 -2.56 9.77 -7.21
C ASN A 111 -2.53 9.83 -8.74
N VAL A 112 -3.23 10.76 -9.38
CA VAL A 112 -3.15 10.96 -10.84
C VAL A 112 -1.73 11.37 -11.25
N ALA A 113 -1.07 12.24 -10.50
CA ALA A 113 0.27 12.74 -10.83
C ALA A 113 1.37 11.66 -10.75
N ARG A 114 1.14 10.56 -10.01
CA ARG A 114 2.12 9.46 -9.87
C ARG A 114 2.05 8.50 -11.05
N ASN A 115 3.19 8.26 -11.69
CA ASN A 115 3.28 7.23 -12.72
C ASN A 115 3.01 5.84 -12.10
N PHE A 116 2.30 4.98 -12.84
CA PHE A 116 1.86 3.65 -12.38
C PHE A 116 0.96 3.65 -11.13
N ALA A 117 0.34 4.77 -10.78
CA ALA A 117 -0.66 4.79 -9.74
C ALA A 117 -2.01 4.27 -10.26
N PHE A 118 -2.68 3.43 -9.45
CA PHE A 118 -4.00 2.89 -9.76
C PHE A 118 -4.98 3.99 -10.16
N SER A 119 -5.84 3.65 -11.11
CA SER A 119 -6.83 4.58 -11.65
C SER A 119 -8.17 4.41 -10.96
N GLU A 120 -8.70 5.54 -10.48
CA GLU A 120 -9.96 5.64 -9.75
C GLU A 120 -11.02 6.36 -10.60
N LEU A 121 -12.25 6.47 -10.09
CA LEU A 121 -13.37 7.05 -10.84
C LEU A 121 -13.12 8.47 -11.34
N TYR A 122 -12.45 9.31 -10.55
CA TYR A 122 -12.08 10.66 -10.94
C TYR A 122 -11.30 10.67 -12.26
N LYS A 123 -10.40 9.70 -12.47
CA LYS A 123 -9.63 9.61 -13.71
C LYS A 123 -10.51 9.28 -14.90
N ILE A 124 -11.48 8.37 -14.75
CA ILE A 124 -12.41 7.99 -15.83
C ILE A 124 -13.32 9.17 -16.20
N ALA A 125 -13.89 9.84 -15.20
CA ALA A 125 -14.76 11.00 -15.40
C ALA A 125 -14.02 12.20 -15.98
N ALA A 126 -12.78 12.46 -15.56
CA ALA A 126 -11.96 13.50 -16.18
C ALA A 126 -11.54 13.12 -17.60
N LEU A 127 -11.22 11.85 -17.83
CA LEU A 127 -10.80 11.40 -19.14
C LEU A 127 -11.94 11.47 -20.17
N SER A 128 -13.21 11.26 -19.79
CA SER A 128 -14.35 11.48 -20.70
C SER A 128 -14.40 12.93 -21.20
N ASN A 129 -14.11 13.90 -20.32
CA ASN A 129 -14.03 15.31 -20.65
C ASN A 129 -12.79 15.67 -21.49
N VAL A 130 -11.64 15.06 -21.20
CA VAL A 130 -10.39 15.25 -21.97
C VAL A 130 -10.55 14.73 -23.41
N LEU A 131 -11.16 13.55 -23.56
CA LEU A 131 -11.36 12.90 -24.86
C LEU A 131 -12.57 13.43 -25.62
N LYS A 132 -13.44 14.22 -24.96
CA LYS A 132 -14.75 14.66 -25.49
C LYS A 132 -15.60 13.49 -25.97
N CYS A 133 -15.59 12.41 -25.19
CA CYS A 133 -16.23 11.14 -25.53
C CYS A 133 -16.81 10.50 -24.26
N ASN A 134 -17.99 9.89 -24.38
CA ASN A 134 -18.59 9.14 -23.26
C ASN A 134 -17.76 7.89 -22.96
N ILE A 135 -17.52 7.61 -21.69
CA ILE A 135 -16.83 6.39 -21.26
C ILE A 135 -17.81 5.50 -20.49
N ARG A 136 -18.20 4.37 -21.08
CA ARG A 136 -18.98 3.33 -20.40
C ARG A 136 -18.01 2.43 -19.64
N SER A 137 -18.05 2.52 -18.32
CA SER A 137 -17.30 1.64 -17.43
C SER A 137 -18.17 0.45 -17.06
N ILE A 138 -17.69 -0.77 -17.33
CA ILE A 138 -18.40 -2.02 -17.05
C ILE A 138 -17.66 -2.71 -15.90
N TYR A 139 -18.25 -2.60 -14.71
CA TYR A 139 -17.72 -3.23 -13.50
C TYR A 139 -18.48 -4.53 -13.24
N PRO A 140 -17.80 -5.70 -13.14
CA PRO A 140 -18.48 -6.95 -12.89
C PRO A 140 -19.20 -6.92 -11.53
N THR A 141 -20.36 -7.56 -11.43
CA THR A 141 -21.05 -7.71 -10.15
C THR A 141 -20.35 -8.78 -9.34
N ILE A 142 -19.51 -8.38 -8.37
CA ILE A 142 -18.79 -9.33 -7.52
C ILE A 142 -19.11 -9.09 -6.06
N ASP A 143 -19.32 -10.19 -5.34
CA ASP A 143 -19.57 -10.22 -3.90
C ASP A 143 -20.72 -9.29 -3.45
N TYR A 144 -21.67 -8.99 -4.36
CA TYR A 144 -22.85 -8.15 -4.14
C TYR A 144 -22.56 -6.85 -3.38
N ARG A 145 -21.56 -6.07 -3.81
CA ARG A 145 -21.20 -4.79 -3.20
C ARG A 145 -21.96 -3.63 -3.85
N PRO A 146 -23.10 -3.16 -3.30
CA PRO A 146 -23.98 -2.23 -4.03
C PRO A 146 -23.34 -0.86 -4.22
N HIS A 147 -22.44 -0.47 -3.32
CA HIS A 147 -21.69 0.79 -3.42
C HIS A 147 -20.75 0.83 -4.63
N LEU A 148 -20.36 -0.33 -5.18
CA LEU A 148 -19.52 -0.39 -6.39
C LEU A 148 -20.33 -0.23 -7.68
N ASN A 149 -21.68 -0.15 -7.60
CA ASN A 149 -22.51 0.08 -8.79
C ASN A 149 -22.18 1.38 -9.51
N ILE A 150 -21.62 2.39 -8.81
CA ILE A 150 -21.15 3.63 -9.45
C ILE A 150 -20.03 3.37 -10.47
N MET A 151 -19.25 2.32 -10.27
CA MET A 151 -18.20 1.93 -11.21
C MET A 151 -18.78 1.32 -12.49
N ASN A 152 -20.04 0.86 -12.46
CA ASN A 152 -20.77 0.33 -13.62
C ASN A 152 -21.68 1.41 -14.22
N SER A 153 -21.09 2.53 -14.64
CA SER A 153 -21.81 3.73 -15.12
C SER A 153 -21.23 4.24 -16.44
N THR A 154 -22.03 5.03 -17.15
CA THR A 154 -21.57 5.86 -18.26
C THR A 154 -21.12 7.21 -17.71
N PHE A 155 -19.88 7.58 -18.00
CA PHE A 155 -19.28 8.87 -17.70
C PHE A 155 -19.45 9.77 -18.90
N GLU A 156 -20.46 10.62 -18.82
CA GLU A 156 -20.78 11.58 -19.87
C GLU A 156 -19.76 12.72 -19.89
N HIS A 157 -19.37 13.16 -21.08
CA HIS A 157 -18.61 14.39 -21.20
C HIS A 157 -19.55 15.60 -21.01
N ALA A 158 -19.07 16.66 -20.37
CA ALA A 158 -19.89 17.73 -19.81
C ALA A 158 -20.62 18.59 -20.87
N GLN A 159 -20.09 18.64 -22.09
CA GLN A 159 -20.73 19.29 -23.23
C GLN A 159 -21.56 18.24 -23.97
N TYR A 160 -22.76 18.53 -24.44
CA TYR A 160 -23.53 17.53 -25.18
C TYR A 160 -22.91 17.30 -26.57
N SER A 161 -22.35 16.12 -26.86
CA SER A 161 -21.99 15.75 -28.24
C SER A 161 -23.17 15.07 -28.91
N ILE A 162 -23.43 15.49 -30.14
CA ILE A 162 -24.44 14.90 -31.03
C ILE A 162 -24.01 13.48 -31.45
N VAL A 163 -22.71 13.15 -31.38
CA VAL A 163 -22.17 11.85 -31.76
C VAL A 163 -21.93 11.01 -30.50
N SER A 164 -22.91 10.17 -30.15
CA SER A 164 -22.95 9.36 -28.92
C SER A 164 -22.04 8.13 -28.93
N LYS A 165 -20.92 8.14 -29.67
CA LYS A 165 -19.99 7.02 -29.64
C LYS A 165 -19.32 6.98 -28.27
N ALA A 166 -19.74 6.02 -27.45
CA ALA A 166 -19.14 5.75 -26.16
C ALA A 166 -18.05 4.70 -26.29
N ILE A 167 -16.91 4.91 -25.64
CA ILE A 167 -15.91 3.86 -25.46
C ILE A 167 -16.27 2.99 -24.27
N CYS A 168 -16.04 1.69 -24.38
CA CYS A 168 -16.32 0.74 -23.31
C CYS A 168 -15.03 0.28 -22.66
N LEU A 169 -14.95 0.41 -21.33
CA LEU A 169 -13.88 -0.12 -20.50
C LEU A 169 -14.44 -1.24 -19.61
N PHE A 170 -13.75 -2.36 -19.55
CA PHE A 170 -14.11 -3.46 -18.66
C PHE A 170 -13.10 -3.60 -17.53
N TRP A 171 -13.63 -3.82 -16.35
CA TRP A 171 -12.85 -4.07 -15.16
C TRP A 171 -12.59 -5.57 -15.03
N THR A 172 -11.31 -5.93 -15.04
CA THR A 172 -10.82 -7.29 -14.87
C THR A 172 -9.86 -7.35 -13.68
N HIS A 173 -9.32 -8.54 -13.43
CA HIS A 173 -8.26 -8.74 -12.46
C HIS A 173 -7.07 -9.40 -13.15
N THR A 174 -5.85 -9.01 -12.75
CA THR A 174 -4.62 -9.54 -13.34
C THR A 174 -4.31 -10.97 -12.90
N GLU A 175 -4.84 -11.38 -11.75
CA GLU A 175 -4.75 -12.73 -11.20
C GLU A 175 -6.08 -13.49 -11.35
N SER A 176 -6.01 -14.82 -11.26
CA SER A 176 -7.21 -15.65 -11.16
C SER A 176 -8.06 -15.28 -9.95
N GLU A 177 -9.38 -15.53 -10.01
CA GLU A 177 -10.28 -15.20 -8.91
C GLU A 177 -9.84 -15.80 -7.58
N ILE A 178 -9.44 -17.07 -7.61
CA ILE A 178 -8.98 -17.83 -6.46
C ILE A 178 -7.74 -17.17 -5.82
N GLU A 179 -6.83 -16.63 -6.62
CA GLU A 179 -5.60 -15.99 -6.13
C GLU A 179 -5.87 -14.62 -5.54
N ALA A 180 -6.67 -13.79 -6.22
CA ALA A 180 -6.99 -12.46 -5.72
C ALA A 180 -7.79 -12.53 -4.41
N ARG A 181 -8.74 -13.47 -4.31
CA ARG A 181 -9.45 -13.71 -3.05
C ARG A 181 -8.49 -14.15 -1.95
N ARG A 182 -7.52 -15.00 -2.26
CA ARG A 182 -6.54 -15.46 -1.28
C ARG A 182 -5.64 -14.32 -0.78
N SER A 183 -5.21 -13.43 -1.67
CA SER A 183 -4.37 -12.28 -1.32
C SER A 183 -5.16 -11.19 -0.59
N ASN A 184 -6.47 -11.08 -0.83
CA ASN A 184 -7.32 -10.01 -0.30
C ASN A 184 -8.38 -10.51 0.71
N ALA A 185 -7.99 -11.45 1.59
CA ALA A 185 -8.78 -11.93 2.71
C ALA A 185 -10.18 -12.49 2.36
N GLY A 186 -10.33 -13.06 1.17
CA GLY A 186 -11.56 -13.63 0.62
C GLY A 186 -12.29 -12.72 -0.38
N ASN A 187 -11.89 -11.46 -0.46
CA ASN A 187 -12.53 -10.47 -1.32
C ASN A 187 -11.93 -10.49 -2.73
N TRP A 188 -12.78 -10.48 -3.76
CA TRP A 188 -12.30 -10.23 -5.12
C TRP A 188 -12.66 -8.81 -5.53
N SER A 189 -11.71 -8.06 -6.08
CA SER A 189 -11.95 -6.70 -6.57
C SER A 189 -11.12 -6.45 -7.83
N PRO A 190 -11.77 -6.18 -8.97
CA PRO A 190 -11.11 -5.80 -10.22
C PRO A 190 -10.15 -4.65 -10.00
N ASN A 191 -8.98 -4.75 -10.62
CA ASN A 191 -7.89 -3.79 -10.50
C ASN A 191 -7.20 -3.50 -11.84
N HIS A 192 -7.74 -4.02 -12.94
CA HIS A 192 -7.16 -3.89 -14.27
C HIS A 192 -8.21 -3.47 -15.29
N PHE A 193 -7.87 -2.46 -16.10
CA PHE A 193 -8.72 -2.01 -17.20
C PHE A 193 -8.33 -2.73 -18.48
N VAL A 194 -9.34 -3.21 -19.21
CA VAL A 194 -9.21 -3.68 -20.58
C VAL A 194 -10.23 -2.97 -21.47
N PRO A 195 -9.87 -2.63 -22.71
CA PRO A 195 -10.82 -2.06 -23.65
C PRO A 195 -11.80 -3.14 -24.10
N LEU A 196 -13.08 -2.78 -24.20
CA LEU A 196 -14.08 -3.60 -24.88
C LEU A 196 -14.39 -3.01 -26.24
N LEU A 197 -14.10 -3.80 -27.27
CA LEU A 197 -14.45 -3.49 -28.64
C LEU A 197 -15.84 -4.07 -28.88
N LEU A 198 -16.80 -3.19 -29.11
CA LEU A 198 -18.15 -3.61 -29.44
C LEU A 198 -18.14 -4.11 -30.88
N PRO A 199 -18.71 -5.30 -31.17
CA PRO A 199 -18.80 -5.79 -32.54
C PRO A 199 -19.55 -4.78 -33.40
N SER A 200 -19.07 -4.55 -34.61
CA SER A 200 -19.57 -3.50 -35.53
C SER A 200 -21.00 -3.74 -36.07
N GLY A 201 -21.79 -4.61 -35.45
CA GLY A 201 -23.11 -5.02 -35.90
C GLY A 201 -24.25 -4.26 -35.21
N ASN A 202 -25.00 -3.49 -35.99
CA ASN A 202 -26.30 -2.86 -35.70
C ASN A 202 -26.31 -1.70 -34.68
N SER A 203 -25.81 -0.55 -35.13
CA SER A 203 -25.87 0.78 -34.50
C SER A 203 -27.27 1.32 -34.17
N GLN A 204 -28.36 0.54 -34.26
CA GLN A 204 -29.73 1.03 -34.08
C GLN A 204 -30.41 0.68 -32.74
N SER A 205 -29.84 -0.16 -31.87
CA SER A 205 -30.57 -0.60 -30.64
C SER A 205 -29.85 -0.38 -29.30
N GLN A 206 -28.66 0.23 -29.26
CA GLN A 206 -27.88 0.31 -28.01
C GLN A 206 -28.36 1.33 -26.96
N ASN A 207 -29.36 2.17 -27.25
CA ASN A 207 -29.92 3.09 -26.25
C ASN A 207 -30.85 2.43 -25.21
N HIS A 208 -31.12 1.11 -25.30
CA HIS A 208 -32.12 0.44 -24.47
C HIS A 208 -31.63 -0.68 -23.53
N LEU A 209 -30.33 -0.82 -23.26
CA LEU A 209 -29.88 -1.63 -22.11
C LEU A 209 -30.17 -0.86 -20.80
N ALA A 210 -31.44 -0.87 -20.42
CA ALA A 210 -31.94 -0.35 -19.16
C ALA A 210 -31.29 -1.09 -17.98
N GLN A 211 -30.88 -0.32 -16.97
CA GLN A 211 -30.55 -0.86 -15.66
C GLN A 211 -31.74 -1.72 -15.13
N PRO A 212 -31.49 -2.83 -14.44
CA PRO A 212 -32.56 -3.66 -13.90
C PRO A 212 -33.33 -2.85 -12.84
N LYS A 213 -34.57 -2.46 -13.15
CA LYS A 213 -35.53 -1.97 -12.15
C LYS A 213 -35.91 -3.15 -11.27
N ILE A 214 -35.53 -3.09 -10.00
CA ILE A 214 -36.04 -3.97 -8.95
C ILE A 214 -37.46 -3.48 -8.63
N SER A 215 -38.47 -4.13 -9.20
CA SER A 215 -39.86 -3.96 -8.77
C SER A 215 -40.41 -5.31 -8.32
N GLY A 216 -40.67 -5.44 -7.03
CA GLY A 216 -41.36 -6.57 -6.42
C GLY A 216 -42.82 -6.62 -6.87
N SER A 217 -43.26 -7.81 -7.25
CA SER A 217 -44.62 -8.14 -7.66
C SER A 217 -45.50 -8.48 -6.46
N GLY A 218 -46.69 -7.88 -6.41
CA GLY A 218 -47.80 -8.27 -5.52
C GLY A 218 -49.15 -7.81 -6.09
N SER A 219 -49.83 -8.73 -6.78
CA SER A 219 -51.28 -8.91 -7.04
C SER A 219 -52.25 -7.71 -7.22
N THR A 220 -53.00 -7.79 -8.32
CA THR A 220 -54.17 -7.00 -8.80
C THR A 220 -55.49 -7.35 -8.06
N PRO A 221 -56.72 -6.89 -8.46
CA PRO A 221 -57.15 -5.83 -9.41
C PRO A 221 -58.28 -4.89 -8.87
N THR A 222 -58.46 -3.69 -9.45
CA THR A 222 -59.69 -3.29 -10.21
C THR A 222 -59.80 -1.79 -10.51
N LYS A 223 -60.26 -1.54 -11.75
CA LYS A 223 -61.06 -0.41 -12.29
C LYS A 223 -60.48 1.02 -12.34
N ALA A 224 -60.26 1.44 -13.60
CA ALA A 224 -60.62 2.70 -14.25
C ALA A 224 -60.53 4.01 -13.43
N THR A 225 -59.76 4.98 -13.94
CA THR A 225 -60.27 6.19 -14.63
C THR A 225 -59.11 7.15 -14.93
N THR A 226 -59.10 7.63 -16.18
CA THR A 226 -58.53 8.86 -16.72
C THR A 226 -58.04 9.91 -15.71
N LYS A 227 -56.80 10.40 -15.88
CA LYS A 227 -56.47 11.84 -15.84
C LYS A 227 -55.01 12.11 -16.27
N ASN A 228 -54.89 13.11 -17.14
CA ASN A 228 -53.68 13.80 -17.56
C ASN A 228 -52.85 14.30 -16.36
N ASN A 229 -51.52 14.29 -16.48
CA ASN A 229 -50.71 15.43 -16.01
C ASN A 229 -49.28 15.40 -16.53
N SER A 230 -49.00 16.44 -17.32
CA SER A 230 -47.82 17.29 -17.39
C SER A 230 -46.49 16.83 -16.76
N LEU A 231 -45.46 16.82 -17.62
CA LEU A 231 -44.05 16.98 -17.28
C LEU A 231 -43.84 18.14 -16.32
N THR A 232 -43.32 17.86 -15.13
CA THR A 232 -42.71 18.87 -14.26
C THR A 232 -41.22 18.92 -14.58
N GLN A 233 -40.81 19.93 -15.36
CA GLN A 233 -39.41 20.34 -15.47
C GLN A 233 -38.93 20.84 -14.10
N VAL A 234 -37.90 20.23 -13.55
CA VAL A 234 -37.16 20.75 -12.40
C VAL A 234 -36.31 21.91 -12.90
N ARG A 235 -36.77 23.12 -12.61
CA ARG A 235 -36.11 24.40 -12.90
C ARG A 235 -34.98 24.62 -11.88
N ILE A 236 -33.74 24.69 -12.36
CA ILE A 236 -32.57 25.11 -11.57
C ILE A 236 -32.73 26.62 -11.27
N PRO A 237 -32.56 27.09 -10.03
CA PRO A 237 -32.65 28.51 -9.72
C PRO A 237 -31.48 29.28 -10.34
N GLN A 238 -31.83 30.29 -11.15
CA GLN A 238 -30.92 31.34 -11.59
C GLN A 238 -30.51 32.18 -10.36
N PHE A 239 -29.22 32.27 -10.09
CA PHE A 239 -28.66 33.27 -9.19
C PHE A 239 -28.55 34.58 -9.96
N ASN A 240 -29.34 35.57 -9.56
CA ASN A 240 -29.19 36.94 -10.02
C ASN A 240 -27.92 37.52 -9.41
N GLN A 241 -27.05 38.01 -10.29
CA GLN A 241 -25.92 38.85 -10.00
C GLN A 241 -26.50 40.27 -9.86
N GLU A 242 -26.54 40.81 -8.64
CA GLU A 242 -26.82 42.23 -8.43
C GLU A 242 -25.49 42.99 -8.45
N ASP A 243 -25.47 43.98 -9.32
CA ASP A 243 -24.48 45.03 -9.44
C ASP A 243 -24.40 45.85 -8.15
N ASP A 244 -23.19 46.17 -7.70
CA ASP A 244 -22.98 47.27 -6.76
C ASP A 244 -21.79 48.10 -7.23
N GLU A 245 -22.11 49.20 -7.91
CA GLU A 245 -21.19 50.26 -8.28
C GLU A 245 -20.99 51.23 -7.11
N THR A 246 -19.78 51.81 -7.09
CA THR A 246 -19.41 53.09 -6.45
C THR A 246 -19.26 53.13 -4.92
N ARG A 247 -17.99 53.11 -4.48
CA ARG A 247 -17.57 54.00 -3.38
C ARG A 247 -16.12 54.44 -3.53
N SER A 248 -15.96 55.69 -3.90
CA SER A 248 -14.75 56.49 -3.71
C SER A 248 -14.54 56.76 -2.21
N PHE A 249 -13.28 56.75 -1.75
CA PHE A 249 -12.60 57.89 -1.11
C PHE A 249 -11.29 57.49 -0.40
N GLN A 250 -10.26 58.29 -0.70
CA GLN A 250 -9.14 58.78 0.13
C GLN A 250 -8.20 57.83 0.91
N VAL A 251 -6.92 58.01 0.56
CA VAL A 251 -5.70 57.70 1.34
C VAL A 251 -5.66 58.55 2.62
N PRO A 252 -5.13 58.02 3.74
CA PRO A 252 -3.90 58.62 4.25
C PRO A 252 -2.87 57.63 4.85
N SER A 253 -1.61 57.99 4.62
CA SER A 253 -0.40 57.90 5.46
C SER A 253 -0.20 56.78 6.51
N THR A 254 0.91 56.07 6.29
CA THR A 254 1.95 55.63 7.25
C THR A 254 1.62 55.63 8.75
N VAL A 255 1.51 54.42 9.33
CA VAL A 255 1.90 54.13 10.71
C VAL A 255 2.55 52.74 10.79
N ILE A 256 3.77 52.71 11.31
CA ILE A 256 4.53 51.52 11.71
C ILE A 256 3.92 50.98 13.00
N MET A 257 3.41 49.74 13.02
CA MET A 257 3.24 48.96 14.26
C MET A 257 3.39 47.45 14.04
N THR A 258 3.89 46.82 15.09
CA THR A 258 4.37 45.45 15.27
C THR A 258 3.33 44.35 14.99
N THR A 259 3.81 43.25 14.41
CA THR A 259 3.04 42.06 14.03
C THR A 259 2.57 41.25 15.23
N ASN A 260 1.43 41.63 15.80
CA ASN A 260 0.56 40.71 16.52
C ASN A 260 -0.62 40.39 15.59
N GLU A 261 -0.58 39.21 14.95
CA GLU A 261 -1.64 38.74 14.06
C GLU A 261 -2.97 38.65 14.82
N ILE A 262 -3.88 39.57 14.51
CA ILE A 262 -5.27 39.54 14.97
C ILE A 262 -5.95 38.38 14.23
N ILE A 263 -5.90 37.19 14.81
CA ILE A 263 -6.66 36.03 14.34
C ILE A 263 -8.14 36.36 14.51
N THR A 264 -8.81 36.67 13.41
CA THR A 264 -10.24 37.00 13.43
C THR A 264 -11.06 35.82 14.03
N PRO A 265 -12.19 36.09 14.71
CA PRO A 265 -13.03 35.06 15.32
C PRO A 265 -13.45 33.96 14.32
N ARG A 266 -13.58 34.34 13.03
CA ARG A 266 -13.92 33.43 11.93
C ARG A 266 -12.81 32.43 11.63
N THR A 267 -11.54 32.84 11.73
CA THR A 267 -10.38 31.97 11.55
C THR A 267 -10.22 30.99 12.71
N LYS A 268 -10.42 31.43 13.96
CA LYS A 268 -10.43 30.53 15.13
C LYS A 268 -11.51 29.44 15.02
N ARG A 269 -12.72 29.80 14.56
CA ARG A 269 -13.83 28.86 14.39
C ARG A 269 -13.57 27.83 13.27
N ARG A 270 -12.90 28.23 12.17
CA ARG A 270 -12.50 27.31 11.09
C ARG A 270 -11.41 26.34 11.55
N LEU A 271 -10.43 26.81 12.32
CA LEU A 271 -9.37 25.94 12.86
C LEU A 271 -9.94 24.92 13.86
N GLN A 272 -10.84 25.33 14.75
CA GLN A 272 -11.54 24.39 15.65
C GLN A 272 -12.37 23.35 14.89
N LEU A 273 -13.09 23.75 13.85
CA LEU A 273 -13.84 22.80 13.02
C LEU A 273 -12.91 21.81 12.29
N ALA A 274 -11.78 22.28 11.75
CA ALA A 274 -10.80 21.41 11.08
C ALA A 274 -10.17 20.40 12.05
N GLU A 275 -9.83 20.81 13.27
CA GLU A 275 -9.32 19.91 14.31
C GLU A 275 -10.36 18.86 14.74
N THR A 276 -11.63 19.26 14.87
CA THR A 276 -12.70 18.30 15.20
C THR A 276 -12.94 17.29 14.08
N CYS A 277 -12.91 17.69 12.81
CA CYS A 277 -13.07 16.77 11.68
C CYS A 277 -11.90 15.79 11.58
N ALA A 278 -10.66 16.24 11.74
CA ALA A 278 -9.48 15.38 11.71
C ALA A 278 -9.48 14.34 12.85
N SER A 279 -9.98 14.73 14.03
CA SER A 279 -10.14 13.83 15.18
C SER A 279 -11.19 12.74 14.92
N VAL A 280 -12.31 13.10 14.30
CA VAL A 280 -13.39 12.15 13.93
C VAL A 280 -12.93 11.17 12.85
N GLU A 281 -12.19 11.62 11.83
CA GLU A 281 -11.67 10.71 10.81
C GLU A 281 -10.63 9.72 11.37
N SER A 282 -9.73 10.19 12.23
CA SER A 282 -8.74 9.35 12.91
C SER A 282 -9.40 8.25 13.76
N THR A 283 -10.44 8.60 14.51
CA THR A 283 -11.18 7.64 15.34
C THR A 283 -11.95 6.61 14.51
N ILE A 284 -12.56 7.00 13.39
CA ILE A 284 -13.23 6.07 12.47
C ILE A 284 -12.23 5.08 11.83
N VAL A 285 -11.05 5.56 11.42
CA VAL A 285 -10.01 4.70 10.84
C VAL A 285 -9.49 3.70 11.88
N GLU A 286 -9.27 4.13 13.12
CA GLU A 286 -8.81 3.24 14.18
C GLU A 286 -9.90 2.23 14.59
N GLN A 287 -11.18 2.64 14.66
CA GLN A 287 -12.30 1.70 14.88
C GLN A 287 -12.37 0.62 13.78
N LYS A 288 -12.22 0.99 12.51
CA LYS A 288 -12.18 0.01 11.41
C LYS A 288 -10.99 -0.96 11.53
N ARG A 289 -9.84 -0.48 12.00
CA ARG A 289 -8.66 -1.33 12.28
C ARG A 289 -8.91 -2.30 13.43
N ILE A 290 -9.52 -1.83 14.51
CA ILE A 290 -9.90 -2.67 15.66
C ILE A 290 -10.88 -3.76 15.21
N GLN A 291 -11.93 -3.38 14.49
CA GLN A 291 -12.93 -4.33 13.99
C GLN A 291 -12.33 -5.36 13.01
N ALA A 292 -11.38 -4.95 12.17
CA ALA A 292 -10.65 -5.88 11.29
C ALA A 292 -9.78 -6.87 12.10
N ARG A 293 -9.12 -6.41 13.17
CA ARG A 293 -8.34 -7.28 14.07
C ARG A 293 -9.23 -8.27 14.80
N GLU A 294 -10.40 -7.84 15.28
CA GLU A 294 -11.38 -8.70 15.94
C GLU A 294 -11.93 -9.76 15.00
N ARG A 295 -12.29 -9.41 13.76
CA ARG A 295 -12.72 -10.39 12.75
C ARG A 295 -11.63 -11.43 12.46
N MET A 296 -10.36 -10.99 12.38
CA MET A 296 -9.23 -11.90 12.20
C MET A 296 -8.98 -12.78 13.43
N ALA A 297 -9.17 -12.26 14.64
CA ALA A 297 -9.08 -13.02 15.89
C ALA A 297 -10.22 -14.04 16.00
N ALA A 298 -11.45 -13.66 15.72
CA ALA A 298 -12.61 -14.54 15.68
C ALA A 298 -12.46 -15.65 14.64
N LYS A 299 -11.97 -15.33 13.44
CA LYS A 299 -11.67 -16.33 12.40
C LYS A 299 -10.57 -17.30 12.84
N ARG A 300 -9.57 -16.84 13.60
CA ARG A 300 -8.53 -17.71 14.17
C ARG A 300 -9.03 -18.57 15.32
N ALA A 301 -9.96 -18.06 16.13
CA ALA A 301 -10.57 -18.80 17.23
C ALA A 301 -11.58 -19.86 16.74
N ALA A 302 -12.28 -19.58 15.63
CA ALA A 302 -13.24 -20.51 15.02
C ALA A 302 -12.58 -21.61 14.18
N ALA A 303 -11.34 -21.41 13.73
CA ALA A 303 -10.61 -22.44 12.99
C ALA A 303 -10.23 -23.58 13.92
N THR A 304 -10.71 -24.79 13.61
CA THR A 304 -10.29 -25.99 14.32
C THR A 304 -8.78 -26.21 14.13
N LEU A 305 -8.12 -26.84 15.11
CA LEU A 305 -6.68 -27.08 15.08
C LEU A 305 -6.28 -27.88 13.82
N GLU A 306 -7.15 -28.80 13.39
CA GLU A 306 -7.02 -29.59 12.18
C GLU A 306 -7.10 -28.75 10.89
N GLU A 307 -8.05 -27.80 10.82
CA GLU A 307 -8.18 -26.91 9.67
C GLU A 307 -7.01 -25.92 9.56
N ALA A 308 -6.51 -25.44 10.70
CA ALA A 308 -5.30 -24.63 10.76
C ALA A 308 -4.06 -25.40 10.29
N GLU A 309 -3.97 -26.70 10.59
CA GLU A 309 -2.88 -27.55 10.13
C GLU A 309 -2.97 -27.86 8.62
N ARG A 310 -4.17 -28.18 8.10
CA ARG A 310 -4.43 -28.34 6.65
C ARG A 310 -4.10 -27.07 5.86
N GLN A 311 -4.40 -25.88 6.40
CA GLN A 311 -4.01 -24.62 5.76
C GLN A 311 -2.48 -24.42 5.76
N ARG A 312 -1.78 -24.84 6.82
CA ARG A 312 -0.31 -24.78 6.89
C ARG A 312 0.35 -25.74 5.91
N THR A 313 -0.16 -26.96 5.74
CA THR A 313 0.36 -27.92 4.76
C THR A 313 0.16 -27.41 3.33
N LEU A 314 -1.05 -26.96 2.97
CA LEU A 314 -1.32 -26.35 1.67
C LEU A 314 -0.44 -25.12 1.40
N ALA A 315 -0.18 -24.29 2.41
CA ALA A 315 0.73 -23.14 2.27
C ALA A 315 2.19 -23.58 2.03
N ARG A 316 2.64 -24.66 2.67
CA ARG A 316 3.98 -25.24 2.46
C ARG A 316 4.10 -25.85 1.06
N GLU A 317 3.11 -26.64 0.63
CA GLU A 317 3.06 -27.24 -0.70
C GLU A 317 3.04 -26.19 -1.79
N ARG A 318 2.21 -25.15 -1.67
CA ARG A 318 2.20 -24.04 -2.63
C ARG A 318 3.53 -23.29 -2.67
N ARG A 319 4.19 -23.11 -1.52
CA ARG A 319 5.52 -22.49 -1.47
C ARG A 319 6.58 -23.39 -2.11
N ALA A 320 6.49 -24.70 -1.93
CA ALA A 320 7.36 -25.67 -2.58
C ALA A 320 7.12 -25.71 -4.10
N ALA A 321 5.85 -25.74 -4.53
CA ALA A 321 5.46 -25.69 -5.94
C ALA A 321 5.92 -24.39 -6.62
N ARG A 322 5.77 -23.23 -5.96
CA ARG A 322 6.32 -21.95 -6.48
C ARG A 322 7.84 -21.97 -6.58
N ARG A 323 8.54 -22.63 -5.66
CA ARG A 323 10.00 -22.79 -5.72
C ARG A 323 10.42 -23.76 -6.82
N ALA A 324 9.64 -24.81 -7.07
CA ALA A 324 9.89 -25.78 -8.13
C ALA A 324 9.56 -25.21 -9.53
N ALA A 325 8.55 -24.36 -9.62
CA ALA A 325 8.14 -23.69 -10.86
C ALA A 325 8.97 -22.43 -11.17
N ALA A 326 9.72 -21.90 -10.19
CA ALA A 326 10.67 -20.83 -10.44
C ALA A 326 11.80 -21.38 -11.32
N ILE A 327 11.82 -20.94 -12.58
CA ILE A 327 12.88 -21.29 -13.53
C ILE A 327 14.21 -20.86 -12.89
N PRO A 328 15.18 -21.77 -12.68
CA PRO A 328 16.45 -21.46 -12.03
C PRO A 328 17.15 -20.23 -12.63
N GLU A 329 17.00 -20.07 -13.95
CA GLU A 329 17.52 -18.95 -14.73
C GLU A 329 16.90 -17.59 -14.34
N GLU A 330 15.60 -17.54 -14.04
CA GLU A 330 14.94 -16.29 -13.62
C GLU A 330 15.36 -15.90 -12.19
N ALA A 331 15.51 -16.89 -11.30
CA ALA A 331 16.04 -16.66 -9.96
C ALA A 331 17.49 -16.17 -10.01
N GLU A 332 18.29 -16.66 -10.95
CA GLU A 332 19.67 -16.20 -11.18
C GLU A 332 19.71 -14.79 -11.78
N ARG A 333 18.88 -14.48 -12.79
CA ARG A 333 18.72 -13.11 -13.34
C ARG A 333 18.34 -12.11 -12.26
N GLN A 334 17.42 -12.46 -11.35
CA GLN A 334 17.07 -11.60 -10.21
C GLN A 334 18.23 -11.40 -9.24
N ARG A 335 19.06 -12.42 -9.00
CA ARG A 335 20.27 -12.29 -8.17
C ARG A 335 21.31 -11.38 -8.83
N ILE A 336 21.50 -11.49 -10.14
CA ILE A 336 22.41 -10.64 -10.92
C ILE A 336 21.93 -9.19 -10.84
N LEU A 337 20.66 -8.90 -11.13
CA LEU A 337 20.09 -7.56 -11.03
C LEU A 337 20.21 -6.98 -9.61
N ALA A 338 20.00 -7.79 -8.57
CA ALA A 338 20.19 -7.35 -7.19
C ALA A 338 21.67 -7.05 -6.88
N ARG A 339 22.62 -7.80 -7.46
CA ARG A 339 24.06 -7.56 -7.31
C ARG A 339 24.49 -6.31 -8.07
N GLU A 340 24.00 -6.11 -9.29
CA GLU A 340 24.24 -4.91 -10.10
C GLU A 340 23.68 -3.66 -9.42
N ARG A 341 22.46 -3.71 -8.88
CA ARG A 341 21.89 -2.60 -8.09
C ARG A 341 22.73 -2.26 -6.86
N ARG A 342 23.32 -3.27 -6.21
CA ARG A 342 24.24 -3.04 -5.07
C ARG A 342 25.58 -2.48 -5.51
N ALA A 343 26.07 -2.85 -6.69
CA ALA A 343 27.34 -2.36 -7.24
C ALA A 343 27.20 -0.93 -7.79
N ALA A 344 26.04 -0.58 -8.35
CA ALA A 344 25.73 0.75 -8.88
C ALA A 344 25.36 1.77 -7.79
N ALA A 345 25.06 1.32 -6.56
CA ALA A 345 24.76 2.21 -5.45
C ALA A 345 26.02 3.01 -5.09
N THR A 346 25.92 4.34 -5.11
CA THR A 346 27.00 5.21 -4.66
C THR A 346 27.27 4.99 -3.16
N PRO A 347 28.50 5.26 -2.66
CA PRO A 347 28.80 5.16 -1.23
C PRO A 347 27.80 5.92 -0.35
N ASP A 348 27.39 7.11 -0.79
CA ASP A 348 26.39 7.94 -0.11
C ASP A 348 25.00 7.30 -0.08
N GLU A 349 24.56 6.68 -1.18
CA GLU A 349 23.28 5.98 -1.24
C GLU A 349 23.30 4.74 -0.34
N ALA A 350 24.40 4.00 -0.33
CA ALA A 350 24.60 2.87 0.57
C ALA A 350 24.59 3.31 2.05
N GLU A 351 25.18 4.44 2.39
CA GLU A 351 25.15 5.01 3.74
C GLU A 351 23.75 5.47 4.14
N ARG A 352 23.02 6.16 3.25
CA ARG A 352 21.61 6.54 3.47
C ARG A 352 20.72 5.31 3.69
N GLN A 353 20.90 4.24 2.91
CA GLN A 353 20.16 2.99 3.11
C GLN A 353 20.49 2.34 4.46
N ARG A 354 21.77 2.36 4.88
CA ARG A 354 22.18 1.87 6.22
C ARG A 354 21.57 2.71 7.34
N MET A 355 21.53 4.03 7.20
CA MET A 355 20.88 4.96 8.13
C MET A 355 19.38 4.64 8.28
N LEU A 356 18.64 4.54 7.16
CA LEU A 356 17.22 4.19 7.18
C LEU A 356 16.96 2.80 7.77
N ALA A 357 17.84 1.83 7.50
CA ALA A 357 17.74 0.49 8.10
C ALA A 357 17.99 0.52 9.62
N ARG A 358 18.94 1.34 10.10
CA ARG A 358 19.19 1.56 11.53
C ARG A 358 17.99 2.24 12.19
N GLU A 359 17.43 3.26 11.56
CA GLU A 359 16.26 3.99 12.04
C GLU A 359 15.03 3.09 12.12
N ARG A 360 14.72 2.32 11.08
CA ARG A 360 13.63 1.33 11.11
C ARG A 360 13.84 0.28 12.19
N SER A 361 15.08 -0.15 12.41
CA SER A 361 15.41 -1.09 13.49
C SER A 361 15.27 -0.45 14.87
N ALA A 362 15.66 0.80 15.03
CA ALA A 362 15.49 1.57 16.26
C ALA A 362 14.01 1.81 16.57
N ALA A 363 13.21 2.25 15.59
CA ALA A 363 11.77 2.42 15.71
C ALA A 363 11.06 1.10 16.08
N ARG A 364 11.46 -0.02 15.48
CA ARG A 364 10.94 -1.35 15.86
C ARG A 364 11.29 -1.73 17.30
N ARG A 365 12.50 -1.39 17.77
CA ARG A 365 12.90 -1.60 19.17
C ARG A 365 12.13 -0.69 20.13
N ALA A 366 11.94 0.58 19.77
CA ALA A 366 11.21 1.55 20.58
C ALA A 366 9.71 1.22 20.69
N ALA A 367 9.11 0.69 19.62
CA ALA A 367 7.71 0.25 19.62
C ALA A 367 7.49 -1.10 20.36
N LEU A 368 8.57 -1.81 20.73
CA LEU A 368 8.49 -3.09 21.42
C LEU A 368 8.42 -2.82 22.93
N THR A 369 7.23 -3.01 23.52
CA THR A 369 7.07 -2.95 24.97
C THR A 369 7.91 -4.03 25.66
N GLN A 370 8.35 -3.77 26.89
CA GLN A 370 9.14 -4.72 27.69
C GLN A 370 8.44 -6.09 27.79
N GLU A 371 7.12 -6.10 27.97
CA GLU A 371 6.30 -7.31 28.00
C GLU A 371 6.38 -8.10 26.68
N LYS A 372 6.25 -7.43 25.52
CA LYS A 372 6.38 -8.10 24.21
C LYS A 372 7.80 -8.61 23.97
N ALA A 373 8.81 -7.88 24.45
CA ALA A 373 10.20 -8.32 24.38
C ALA A 373 10.42 -9.59 25.21
N GLU A 374 9.82 -9.67 26.39
CA GLU A 374 9.89 -10.84 27.26
C GLU A 374 9.12 -12.04 26.68
N GLN A 375 7.90 -11.83 26.17
CA GLN A 375 7.15 -12.85 25.44
C GLN A 375 7.92 -13.40 24.22
N GLN A 376 8.66 -12.55 23.49
CA GLN A 376 9.51 -13.01 22.39
C GLN A 376 10.69 -13.84 22.90
N ARG A 377 11.28 -13.47 24.04
CA ARG A 377 12.38 -14.24 24.66
C ARG A 377 11.90 -15.60 25.16
N THR A 378 10.72 -15.69 25.78
CA THR A 378 10.15 -16.98 26.21
C THR A 378 9.86 -17.87 25.01
N LEU A 379 9.15 -17.36 23.99
CA LEU A 379 8.90 -18.11 22.76
C LEU A 379 10.18 -18.57 22.06
N ALA A 380 11.24 -17.77 22.08
CA ALA A 380 12.53 -18.16 21.53
C ALA A 380 13.18 -19.29 22.36
N ARG A 381 13.14 -19.20 23.70
CA ARG A 381 13.62 -20.27 24.59
C ARG A 381 12.84 -21.56 24.38
N ASP A 382 11.52 -21.48 24.27
CA ASP A 382 10.65 -22.64 24.07
C ASP A 382 10.91 -23.30 22.71
N ARG A 383 11.07 -22.51 21.65
CA ARG A 383 11.46 -23.03 20.34
C ARG A 383 12.83 -23.69 20.36
N SER A 384 13.80 -23.11 21.06
CA SER A 384 15.13 -23.71 21.23
C SER A 384 15.08 -24.98 22.08
N ALA A 385 14.25 -25.02 23.12
CA ALA A 385 14.03 -26.21 23.94
C ALA A 385 13.36 -27.33 23.13
N ALA A 386 12.28 -27.02 22.40
CA ALA A 386 11.59 -27.97 21.52
C ALA A 386 12.51 -28.51 20.42
N ARG A 387 13.33 -27.66 19.79
CA ARG A 387 14.33 -28.12 18.82
C ARG A 387 15.35 -29.07 19.45
N ARG A 388 15.82 -28.79 20.67
CA ARG A 388 16.74 -29.68 21.39
C ARG A 388 16.09 -30.99 21.80
N ALA A 389 14.80 -30.99 22.12
CA ALA A 389 14.06 -32.20 22.48
C ALA A 389 13.81 -33.15 21.28
N LEU A 390 13.75 -32.60 20.06
CA LEU A 390 13.57 -33.39 18.84
C LEU A 390 14.87 -33.94 18.25
N LEU A 391 16.03 -33.42 18.66
CA LEU A 391 17.31 -33.88 18.17
C LEU A 391 17.72 -35.17 18.90
N THR A 392 18.12 -36.16 18.14
CA THR A 392 18.75 -37.38 18.67
C THR A 392 20.12 -37.05 19.28
N SER A 393 20.62 -37.91 20.17
CA SER A 393 21.94 -37.72 20.78
C SER A 393 23.07 -37.64 19.74
N GLU A 394 22.92 -38.34 18.62
CA GLU A 394 23.87 -38.34 17.51
C GLU A 394 23.89 -37.00 16.77
N GLU A 395 22.72 -36.44 16.42
CA GLU A 395 22.62 -35.13 15.79
C GLU A 395 23.15 -34.00 16.69
N VAL A 396 22.95 -34.12 18.02
CA VAL A 396 23.54 -33.17 18.98
C VAL A 396 25.06 -33.20 18.94
N GLU A 397 25.67 -34.38 18.85
CA GLU A 397 27.13 -34.51 18.80
C GLU A 397 27.70 -34.04 17.45
N GLN A 398 27.02 -34.34 16.35
CA GLN A 398 27.36 -33.78 15.03
C GLN A 398 27.32 -32.25 15.03
N GLN A 399 26.25 -31.64 15.57
CA GLN A 399 26.16 -30.18 15.67
C GLN A 399 27.28 -29.60 16.54
N ARG A 400 27.62 -30.24 17.68
CA ARG A 400 28.76 -29.83 18.52
C ARG A 400 30.09 -29.96 17.79
N SER A 401 30.25 -30.96 16.92
CA SER A 401 31.44 -31.11 16.08
C SER A 401 31.58 -29.94 15.11
N ILE A 402 30.50 -29.62 14.39
CA ILE A 402 30.45 -28.48 13.46
C ILE A 402 30.75 -27.17 14.20
N ASP A 403 30.14 -26.94 15.37
CA ASP A 403 30.36 -25.73 16.15
C ASP A 403 31.82 -25.62 16.63
N ARG A 404 32.44 -26.75 17.01
CA ARG A 404 33.88 -26.81 17.38
C ARG A 404 34.76 -26.47 16.17
N GLU A 405 34.45 -27.00 15.00
CA GLU A 405 35.18 -26.73 13.77
C GLU A 405 35.07 -25.26 13.36
N ILE A 406 33.85 -24.68 13.37
CA ILE A 406 33.63 -23.26 13.09
C ILE A 406 34.40 -22.39 14.08
N HIS A 407 34.40 -22.73 15.37
CA HIS A 407 35.16 -22.00 16.38
C HIS A 407 36.67 -22.15 16.21
N ALA A 408 37.16 -23.32 15.81
CA ALA A 408 38.58 -23.54 15.51
C ALA A 408 39.01 -22.73 14.28
N ALA A 409 38.24 -22.80 13.19
CA ALA A 409 38.49 -22.03 11.97
C ALA A 409 38.48 -20.52 12.23
N ARG A 410 37.52 -20.01 13.00
CA ARG A 410 37.48 -18.59 13.40
C ARG A 410 38.70 -18.18 14.22
N ARG A 411 39.20 -19.05 15.10
CA ARG A 411 40.44 -18.76 15.87
C ARG A 411 41.68 -18.81 14.99
N GLY A 412 41.75 -19.76 14.05
CA GLY A 412 42.87 -19.87 13.11
C GLY A 412 42.94 -18.74 12.08
N ALA A 413 41.79 -18.15 11.73
CA ALA A 413 41.71 -17.02 10.80
C ALA A 413 42.14 -15.67 11.40
N LEU A 414 42.26 -15.57 12.72
CA LEU A 414 42.69 -14.33 13.39
C LEU A 414 44.21 -14.24 13.37
N THR A 415 44.72 -13.08 12.96
CA THR A 415 46.14 -12.78 13.08
C THR A 415 46.53 -12.62 14.56
N PRO A 416 47.79 -12.88 14.96
CA PRO A 416 48.24 -12.68 16.35
C PRO A 416 47.93 -11.29 16.90
N LYS A 417 47.99 -10.25 16.04
CA LYS A 417 47.67 -8.87 16.39
C LYS A 417 46.18 -8.68 16.71
N GLU A 418 45.29 -9.30 15.95
CA GLU A 418 43.84 -9.27 16.23
C GLU A 418 43.48 -10.07 17.49
N VAL A 419 44.17 -11.18 17.74
CA VAL A 419 44.02 -11.94 19.00
C VAL A 419 44.39 -11.07 20.19
N GLU A 420 45.50 -10.34 20.12
CA GLU A 420 45.91 -9.42 21.20
C GLU A 420 44.92 -8.27 21.35
N GLN A 421 44.45 -7.68 20.26
CA GLN A 421 43.42 -6.64 20.30
C GLN A 421 42.10 -7.15 20.90
N GLN A 422 41.71 -8.40 20.64
CA GLN A 422 40.53 -8.99 21.28
C GLN A 422 40.74 -9.22 22.78
N ARG A 423 41.96 -9.59 23.20
CA ARG A 423 42.31 -9.74 24.62
C ARG A 423 42.24 -8.40 25.34
N THR A 424 42.81 -7.33 24.78
CA THR A 424 42.75 -5.99 25.38
C THR A 424 41.31 -5.51 25.49
N LEU A 425 40.51 -5.63 24.42
CA LEU A 425 39.07 -5.29 24.45
C LEU A 425 38.27 -6.11 25.47
N ALA A 426 38.64 -7.38 25.69
CA ALA A 426 38.00 -8.22 26.70
C ALA A 426 38.34 -7.77 28.13
N VAL A 427 39.60 -7.38 28.37
CA VAL A 427 40.04 -6.79 29.64
C VAL A 427 39.32 -5.46 29.88
N ASP A 428 39.28 -4.57 28.89
CA ASP A 428 38.60 -3.28 29.00
C ASP A 428 37.11 -3.44 29.29
N ARG A 429 36.42 -4.36 28.61
CA ARG A 429 35.02 -4.69 28.91
C ARG A 429 34.84 -5.23 30.33
N SER A 430 35.77 -6.03 30.82
CA SER A 430 35.75 -6.55 32.19
C SER A 430 35.99 -5.44 33.22
N MET A 431 36.90 -4.50 32.94
CA MET A 431 37.17 -3.34 33.77
C MET A 431 35.99 -2.37 33.79
N ALA A 432 35.42 -2.04 32.63
CA ALA A 432 34.26 -1.17 32.52
C ALA A 432 33.05 -1.75 33.28
N LYS A 433 32.78 -3.06 33.14
CA LYS A 433 31.72 -3.74 33.91
C LYS A 433 31.95 -3.64 35.41
N ARG A 434 33.20 -3.78 35.87
CA ARG A 434 33.55 -3.63 37.29
C ARG A 434 33.42 -2.19 37.77
N ALA A 435 33.75 -1.20 36.93
CA ALA A 435 33.65 0.21 37.27
C ALA A 435 32.20 0.69 37.39
N THR A 436 31.28 0.13 36.60
CA THR A 436 29.86 0.50 36.63
C THR A 436 29.03 -0.32 37.60
N ALA A 437 29.55 -1.44 38.11
CA ALA A 437 28.82 -2.30 39.05
C ALA A 437 28.74 -1.63 40.41
N THR A 438 27.54 -1.58 40.99
CA THR A 438 27.39 -1.18 42.38
C THR A 438 28.04 -2.23 43.31
N PRO A 439 28.46 -1.85 44.54
CA PRO A 439 29.04 -2.80 45.48
C PRO A 439 28.15 -4.02 45.76
N ILE A 440 26.82 -3.82 45.74
CA ILE A 440 25.82 -4.88 45.92
C ILE A 440 25.85 -5.85 44.73
N GLU A 441 25.76 -5.34 43.49
CA GLU A 441 25.82 -6.19 42.28
C GLU A 441 27.17 -6.92 42.16
N ALA A 442 28.26 -6.29 42.59
CA ALA A 442 29.58 -6.91 42.59
C ALA A 442 29.66 -8.09 43.57
N GLU A 443 29.04 -7.98 44.75
CA GLU A 443 28.99 -9.06 45.73
C GLU A 443 28.04 -10.18 45.30
N GLU A 444 26.88 -9.86 44.74
CA GLU A 444 25.97 -10.85 44.13
C GLU A 444 26.68 -11.67 43.04
N GLN A 445 27.45 -11.01 42.15
CA GLN A 445 28.24 -11.71 41.14
C GLN A 445 29.32 -12.62 41.75
N ARG A 446 29.95 -12.21 42.85
CA ARG A 446 30.94 -13.04 43.56
C ARG A 446 30.28 -14.27 44.18
N VAL A 447 29.12 -14.11 44.82
CA VAL A 447 28.34 -15.21 45.40
C VAL A 447 27.95 -16.20 44.30
N LEU A 448 27.37 -15.73 43.20
CA LEU A 448 27.01 -16.58 42.05
C LEU A 448 28.23 -17.29 41.44
N SER A 449 29.39 -16.63 41.40
CA SER A 449 30.64 -17.24 40.92
C SER A 449 31.15 -18.35 41.85
N ARG A 450 31.12 -18.12 43.17
CA ARG A 450 31.45 -19.12 44.18
C ARG A 450 30.51 -20.31 44.10
N GLU A 451 29.22 -20.06 44.00
CA GLU A 451 28.19 -21.09 43.85
C GLU A 451 28.43 -21.94 42.60
N ARG A 452 28.58 -21.33 41.42
CA ARG A 452 28.89 -22.06 40.18
C ARG A 452 30.16 -22.91 40.29
N THR A 453 31.17 -22.40 40.98
CA THR A 453 32.43 -23.13 41.20
C THR A 453 32.22 -24.32 42.13
N ALA A 454 31.43 -24.14 43.20
CA ALA A 454 31.05 -25.22 44.11
C ALA A 454 30.22 -26.30 43.40
N THR A 455 29.22 -25.91 42.60
CA THR A 455 28.40 -26.85 41.81
C THR A 455 29.24 -27.65 40.83
N ARG A 456 30.19 -27.01 40.13
CA ARG A 456 31.12 -27.70 39.22
C ARG A 456 32.01 -28.70 39.94
N ARG A 457 32.54 -28.33 41.12
CA ARG A 457 33.33 -29.25 41.95
C ARG A 457 32.50 -30.44 42.41
N ALA A 458 31.28 -30.20 42.90
CA ALA A 458 30.37 -31.26 43.34
C ALA A 458 30.00 -32.23 42.20
N ALA A 459 29.70 -31.70 41.01
CA ALA A 459 29.39 -32.52 39.84
C ALA A 459 30.58 -33.40 39.43
N ARG A 460 31.79 -32.85 39.43
CA ARG A 460 33.01 -33.59 39.11
C ARG A 460 33.29 -34.73 40.10
N VAL A 461 33.14 -34.47 41.41
CA VAL A 461 33.27 -35.51 42.44
C VAL A 461 32.23 -36.62 42.24
N SER A 462 30.98 -36.27 41.90
CA SER A 462 29.94 -37.26 41.60
C SER A 462 30.27 -38.13 40.38
N GLU A 463 30.84 -37.51 39.33
CA GLU A 463 31.24 -38.21 38.11
C GLU A 463 32.45 -39.13 38.34
N GLU A 464 33.44 -38.66 39.09
CA GLU A 464 34.60 -39.46 39.52
C GLU A 464 34.17 -40.65 40.40
N ALA A 465 33.22 -40.47 41.32
CA ALA A 465 32.67 -41.55 42.13
C ALA A 465 31.93 -42.62 41.30
N LYS A 466 31.14 -42.20 40.29
CA LYS A 466 30.48 -43.13 39.35
C LYS A 466 31.50 -43.91 38.51
N GLN A 467 32.55 -43.24 38.03
CA GLN A 467 33.62 -43.92 37.30
C GLN A 467 34.31 -44.97 38.16
N GLN A 468 34.64 -44.64 39.42
CA GLN A 468 35.23 -45.59 40.36
C GLN A 468 34.32 -46.80 40.62
N GLN A 469 33.00 -46.60 40.79
CA GLN A 469 32.03 -47.70 40.90
C GLN A 469 31.99 -48.59 39.65
N THR A 470 32.01 -48.00 38.44
CA THR A 470 32.01 -48.79 37.20
C THR A 470 33.31 -49.57 37.01
N VAL A 471 34.45 -49.02 37.41
CA VAL A 471 35.73 -49.75 37.39
C VAL A 471 35.69 -50.90 38.39
N ALA A 472 35.27 -50.65 39.63
CA ALA A 472 35.13 -51.70 40.64
C ALA A 472 34.20 -52.83 40.17
N TYR A 473 33.04 -52.50 39.59
CA TYR A 473 32.12 -53.49 39.04
C TYR A 473 32.74 -54.32 37.89
N LYS A 474 33.54 -53.70 37.02
CA LYS A 474 34.26 -54.41 35.94
C LYS A 474 35.40 -55.29 36.45
N THR A 475 36.03 -54.94 37.58
CA THR A 475 37.13 -55.74 38.16
C THR A 475 36.62 -56.94 38.97
N THR A 476 35.37 -56.91 39.43
CA THR A 476 34.78 -57.98 40.26
C THR A 476 34.06 -59.06 39.43
N ARG A 477 34.00 -58.89 38.11
CA ARG A 477 33.36 -59.80 37.15
C ARG A 477 34.41 -60.33 36.19
#